data_AF-A0AAJ0GAR0-F1
#
_entry.id   AF-A0AAJ0GAR0-F1
#
_cell.length_a   1.000
_cell.length_b   1.000
_cell.length_c   1.000
_cell.angle_alpha   90.00
_cell.angle_beta   90.00
_cell.angle_gamma   90.00
#
_symmetry.space_group_name_H-M   'P 1'
#
loop_
_entity.id
_entity.type
_entity.pdbx_description
1 polymer ?
#
loop_
_entity_poly.entity_id
_entity_poly.type
_entity_poly.pdbx_seq_one_letter_code
_entity_poly.pdbx_strand_id
1 'polypeptide(L)'
;MSWQAYVDTSLVGTGNLDRAAIFNSEGNSNWATSTGFAVTPQEMQEVVAAYKDPGKEGVKQVQSSGLYIAGERYVVLKADDRSIYGKKGREGVVIVKTTQAILVTHYPESVVPGAAANTVEQLGDYLIKVGY
;
A
#
# COMPACT_ATOMS: atom_id res chain seq x y z
N MET A 1 15.01 -1.21 13.94
CA MET A 1 13.66 -0.61 14.12
C MET A 1 12.64 -1.72 13.86
N SER A 2 11.58 -1.84 14.65
CA SER A 2 10.55 -2.88 14.45
C SER A 2 9.60 -2.51 13.32
N TRP A 3 8.90 -3.49 12.73
CA TRP A 3 7.86 -3.25 11.72
C TRP A 3 6.75 -2.34 12.24
N GLN A 4 6.34 -2.52 13.50
CA GLN A 4 5.34 -1.67 14.13
C GLN A 4 5.80 -0.21 14.24
N ALA A 5 7.08 0.04 14.52
CA ALA A 5 7.61 1.41 14.57
C ALA A 5 7.60 2.11 13.20
N TYR A 6 7.78 1.38 12.09
CA TYR A 6 7.60 1.95 10.76
C TYR A 6 6.15 2.36 10.50
N VAL A 7 5.18 1.52 10.90
CA VAL A 7 3.75 1.83 10.80
C VAL A 7 3.39 3.05 11.64
N ASP A 8 3.74 3.04 12.93
CA ASP A 8 3.26 4.05 13.88
C ASP A 8 3.98 5.39 13.71
N THR A 9 5.30 5.39 13.46
CA THR A 9 6.11 6.62 13.45
C THR A 9 6.41 7.09 12.04
N SER A 10 6.89 6.19 11.17
CA SER A 10 7.36 6.56 9.83
C SER A 10 6.22 6.73 8.81
N LEU A 11 5.05 6.14 9.07
CA LEU A 11 3.86 6.26 8.23
C LEU A 11 2.79 7.11 8.92
N VAL A 12 2.07 6.57 9.89
CA VAL A 12 0.92 7.25 10.52
C VAL A 12 1.37 8.50 11.30
N GLY A 13 2.49 8.42 12.01
CA GLY A 13 3.05 9.52 12.80
C GLY A 13 3.46 10.76 12.00
N THR A 14 3.53 10.67 10.66
CA THR A 14 3.80 11.82 9.79
C THR A 14 2.60 12.76 9.65
N GLY A 15 1.39 12.28 9.92
CA GLY A 15 0.14 13.00 9.66
C GLY A 15 -0.32 12.99 8.20
N ASN A 16 0.45 12.39 7.29
CA ASN A 16 0.06 12.23 5.88
C ASN A 16 -0.73 10.94 5.62
N LEU A 17 -0.79 10.04 6.59
CA LEU A 17 -1.48 8.75 6.52
C LEU A 17 -2.21 8.56 7.84
N ASP A 18 -3.42 8.03 7.80
CA ASP A 18 -4.21 7.71 9.01
C ASP A 18 -4.17 6.22 9.33
N ARG A 19 -3.91 5.36 8.33
CA ARG A 19 -3.85 3.90 8.48
C ARG A 19 -2.76 3.29 7.60
N ALA A 20 -2.09 2.27 8.11
CA ALA A 20 -1.05 1.54 7.39
C ALA A 20 -0.88 0.11 7.87
N ALA A 21 -0.46 -0.78 6.97
CA ALA A 21 -0.07 -2.15 7.24
C ALA A 21 1.18 -2.51 6.43
N ILE A 22 1.99 -3.42 6.96
CA ILE A 22 3.15 -4.00 6.28
C ILE A 22 3.03 -5.52 6.35
N PHE A 23 3.08 -6.18 5.19
CA PHE A 23 3.10 -7.63 5.08
C PHE A 23 4.20 -8.09 4.13
N ASN A 24 4.52 -9.38 4.14
CA ASN A 24 5.56 -9.92 3.28
C ASN A 24 5.18 -9.90 1.79
N SER A 25 6.16 -9.94 0.90
CA SER A 25 5.96 -9.89 -0.56
C SER A 25 5.12 -11.04 -1.14
N GLU A 26 4.92 -12.12 -0.37
CA GLU A 26 4.04 -13.24 -0.73
C GLU A 26 2.59 -13.06 -0.30
N GLY A 27 2.29 -12.08 0.56
CA GLY A 27 0.92 -11.78 1.02
C GLY A 27 0.32 -12.82 1.97
N ASN A 28 1.16 -13.57 2.70
CA ASN A 28 0.73 -14.63 3.61
C ASN A 28 1.02 -14.34 5.09
N SER A 29 1.80 -13.29 5.39
CA SER A 29 2.18 -12.91 6.75
C SER A 29 2.13 -11.41 6.96
N ASN A 30 1.24 -10.96 7.85
CA ASN A 30 1.16 -9.57 8.30
C ASN A 30 2.22 -9.30 9.38
N TRP A 31 3.05 -8.29 9.19
CA TRP A 31 4.15 -7.95 10.09
C TRP A 31 3.84 -6.80 11.05
N ALA A 32 3.01 -5.86 10.61
CA ALA A 32 2.56 -4.73 11.43
C ALA A 32 1.30 -4.11 10.84
N THR A 33 0.42 -3.59 11.69
CA THR A 33 -0.74 -2.81 11.26
C THR A 33 -1.10 -1.74 12.28
N SER A 34 -1.64 -0.62 11.78
CA SER A 34 -2.23 0.42 12.61
C SER A 34 -3.59 -0.04 13.16
N THR A 35 -3.99 0.51 14.31
CA THR A 35 -5.28 0.15 14.94
C THR A 35 -6.45 0.41 13.99
N GLY A 36 -7.35 -0.57 13.86
CA GLY A 36 -8.55 -0.45 13.02
C GLY A 36 -8.32 -0.64 11.51
N PHE A 37 -7.12 -0.99 11.08
CA PHE A 37 -6.80 -1.27 9.68
C PHE A 37 -6.55 -2.77 9.45
N ALA A 38 -7.63 -3.50 9.20
CA ALA A 38 -7.58 -4.94 8.98
C ALA A 38 -7.52 -5.26 7.49
N VAL A 39 -6.30 -5.42 6.95
CA VAL A 39 -6.11 -5.99 5.60
C VAL A 39 -6.21 -7.51 5.71
N THR A 40 -7.21 -8.10 5.07
CA THR A 40 -7.48 -9.53 5.16
C THR A 40 -6.45 -10.35 4.35
N PRO A 41 -6.26 -11.64 4.65
CA PRO A 41 -5.41 -12.52 3.83
C PRO A 41 -5.80 -12.55 2.35
N GLN A 42 -7.10 -12.49 2.06
CA GLN A 42 -7.62 -12.41 0.70
C GLN A 42 -7.17 -11.13 0.01
N GLU A 43 -7.32 -9.97 0.67
CA GLU A 43 -6.88 -8.68 0.14
C GLU A 43 -5.35 -8.63 -0.03
N MET A 44 -4.57 -9.20 0.90
CA MET A 44 -3.12 -9.32 0.73
C MET A 44 -2.75 -10.10 -0.55
N GLN A 45 -3.47 -11.20 -0.82
CA GLN A 45 -3.26 -11.98 -2.05
C GLN A 45 -3.71 -11.20 -3.30
N GLU A 46 -4.77 -10.40 -3.24
CA GLU A 46 -5.18 -9.52 -4.34
C GLU A 46 -4.10 -8.48 -4.67
N VAL A 47 -3.48 -7.87 -3.66
CA VAL A 47 -2.36 -6.93 -3.85
C VAL A 47 -1.17 -7.63 -4.52
N VAL A 48 -0.81 -8.83 -4.04
CA VAL A 48 0.28 -9.61 -4.63
C VAL A 48 -0.02 -10.02 -6.07
N ALA A 49 -1.27 -10.42 -6.36
CA ALA A 49 -1.71 -10.74 -7.70
C ALA A 49 -1.62 -9.52 -8.64
N ALA A 50 -1.98 -8.33 -8.15
CA ALA A 50 -1.85 -7.09 -8.92
C ALA A 50 -0.39 -6.79 -9.32
N TYR A 51 0.59 -7.09 -8.45
CA TYR A 51 2.01 -6.97 -8.80
C TYR A 51 2.51 -8.06 -9.75
N LYS A 52 1.93 -9.26 -9.72
CA LYS A 52 2.28 -10.38 -10.61
C LYS A 52 1.65 -10.27 -11.99
N ASP A 53 0.59 -9.48 -12.14
CA ASP A 53 -0.04 -9.25 -13.42
C ASP A 53 0.92 -8.49 -14.35
N PRO A 54 1.36 -9.10 -15.48
CA PRO A 54 2.19 -8.42 -16.46
C PRO A 54 1.44 -7.28 -17.18
N GLY A 55 0.11 -7.23 -17.04
CA GLY A 55 -0.74 -6.31 -17.77
C GLY A 55 -0.89 -6.68 -19.24
N LYS A 56 -1.87 -6.08 -19.90
CA LYS A 56 -2.06 -6.12 -21.35
C LYS A 56 -2.05 -4.69 -21.86
N GLU A 57 -1.20 -4.39 -22.83
CA GLU A 57 -1.08 -3.05 -23.43
C GLU A 57 -0.78 -1.95 -22.39
N GLY A 58 -0.02 -2.28 -21.34
CA GLY A 58 0.33 -1.35 -20.27
C GLY A 58 -0.77 -1.12 -19.22
N VAL A 59 -1.87 -1.88 -19.27
CA VAL A 59 -2.95 -1.83 -18.28
C VAL A 59 -3.01 -3.15 -17.50
N LYS A 60 -2.88 -3.08 -16.19
CA LYS A 60 -3.07 -4.23 -15.29
C LYS A 60 -4.57 -4.42 -15.00
N GLN A 61 -5.01 -5.66 -14.81
CA GLN A 61 -6.40 -6.03 -14.51
C GLN A 61 -6.98 -5.24 -13.32
N VAL A 62 -6.15 -4.97 -12.32
CA VAL A 62 -6.53 -4.19 -11.13
C VAL A 62 -6.99 -2.76 -11.47
N GLN A 63 -6.52 -2.18 -12.58
CA GLN A 63 -6.98 -0.87 -13.07
C GLN A 63 -8.41 -0.92 -13.59
N SER A 64 -8.85 -2.07 -14.10
CA SER A 64 -10.21 -2.29 -14.59
C SER A 64 -11.16 -2.75 -13.47
N SER A 65 -10.71 -3.65 -12.59
CA SER A 65 -11.55 -4.19 -11.50
C SER A 65 -11.58 -3.30 -10.26
N GLY A 66 -10.60 -2.44 -10.05
CA GLY A 66 -10.33 -1.84 -8.76
C GLY A 66 -9.66 -2.83 -7.79
N LEU A 67 -9.42 -2.37 -6.56
CA LEU A 67 -8.73 -3.10 -5.51
C LEU A 67 -9.46 -2.95 -4.18
N TYR A 68 -9.59 -4.03 -3.40
CA TYR A 68 -10.15 -3.98 -2.06
C TYR A 68 -9.04 -3.89 -1.01
N ILE A 69 -9.20 -2.97 -0.06
CA ILE A 69 -8.32 -2.82 1.09
C ILE A 69 -9.18 -2.52 2.32
N ALA A 70 -9.11 -3.38 3.34
CA ALA A 70 -9.88 -3.27 4.57
C ALA A 70 -11.41 -3.16 4.33
N GLY A 71 -11.93 -3.96 3.40
CA GLY A 71 -13.35 -4.04 3.05
C GLY A 71 -13.84 -2.96 2.09
N GLU A 72 -12.99 -2.01 1.71
CA GLU A 72 -13.34 -0.86 0.88
C GLU A 72 -12.75 -0.98 -0.52
N ARG A 73 -13.55 -0.68 -1.55
CA ARG A 73 -13.11 -0.72 -2.95
C ARG A 73 -12.54 0.62 -3.38
N TYR A 74 -11.35 0.59 -3.97
CA TYR A 74 -10.68 1.74 -4.55
C TYR A 74 -10.58 1.61 -6.07
N VAL A 75 -10.80 2.71 -6.78
CA VAL A 75 -10.50 2.82 -8.21
C VAL A 75 -8.99 3.00 -8.35
N VAL A 76 -8.34 2.13 -9.12
CA VAL A 76 -6.88 2.18 -9.27
C VAL A 76 -6.51 3.16 -10.39
N LEU A 77 -5.73 4.18 -10.03
CA LEU A 77 -5.27 5.23 -10.93
C LEU A 77 -3.91 4.91 -11.54
N LYS A 78 -3.09 4.14 -10.81
CA LYS A 78 -1.74 3.74 -11.20
C LYS A 78 -1.50 2.32 -10.69
N ALA A 79 -0.94 1.46 -11.54
CA ALA A 79 -0.42 0.17 -11.15
C ALA A 79 0.81 -0.17 -11.99
N ASP A 80 2.00 -0.09 -11.40
CA ASP A 80 3.25 -0.54 -12.01
C ASP A 80 3.86 -1.67 -11.17
N ASP A 81 5.12 -2.03 -11.43
CA ASP A 81 5.77 -3.16 -10.75
C ASP A 81 6.19 -2.86 -9.31
N ARG A 82 6.17 -1.58 -8.92
CA ARG A 82 6.57 -1.09 -7.60
C ARG A 82 5.41 -0.48 -6.83
N SER A 83 4.53 0.26 -7.50
CA SER A 83 3.57 1.13 -6.84
C SER A 83 2.17 0.99 -7.42
N ILE A 84 1.18 0.89 -6.53
CA ILE A 84 -0.24 0.89 -6.87
C ILE A 84 -0.93 2.01 -6.09
N TYR A 85 -1.58 2.93 -6.80
CA TYR A 85 -2.34 4.03 -6.21
C TYR A 85 -3.83 3.88 -6.49
N GLY A 86 -4.62 3.86 -5.43
CA GLY A 86 -6.07 3.76 -5.46
C GLY A 86 -6.73 5.01 -4.90
N LYS A 87 -7.95 5.29 -5.35
CA LYS A 87 -8.75 6.42 -4.87
C LYS A 87 -10.21 6.01 -4.64
N LYS A 88 -10.81 6.58 -3.61
CA LYS A 88 -12.23 6.50 -3.30
C LYS A 88 -12.70 7.88 -2.86
N GLY A 89 -13.46 8.58 -3.70
CA GLY A 89 -13.88 9.95 -3.40
C GLY A 89 -12.69 10.88 -3.20
N ARG A 90 -12.47 11.37 -1.97
CA ARG A 90 -11.35 12.26 -1.61
C ARG A 90 -10.25 11.57 -0.81
N GLU A 91 -10.49 10.34 -0.36
CA GLU A 91 -9.52 9.47 0.30
C GLU A 91 -8.89 8.51 -0.72
N GLY A 92 -7.88 7.75 -0.29
CA GLY A 92 -7.28 6.75 -1.15
C GLY A 92 -6.20 5.93 -0.49
N VAL A 93 -5.61 5.05 -1.29
CA VAL A 93 -4.56 4.13 -0.85
C VAL A 93 -3.31 4.31 -1.69
N VAL A 94 -2.17 4.20 -1.02
CA VAL A 94 -0.85 4.13 -1.65
C VAL A 94 -0.21 2.84 -1.19
N ILE A 95 0.14 2.00 -2.17
CA ILE A 95 0.76 0.71 -1.93
C ILE A 95 2.12 0.70 -2.62
N VAL A 96 3.15 0.31 -1.90
CA VAL A 96 4.52 0.22 -2.42
C VAL A 96 5.11 -1.15 -2.08
N LYS A 97 5.62 -1.84 -3.09
CA LYS A 97 6.34 -3.10 -2.97
C LYS A 97 7.84 -2.83 -2.80
N THR A 98 8.45 -3.52 -1.86
CA THR A 98 9.90 -3.54 -1.62
C THR A 98 10.47 -4.91 -1.99
N THR A 99 11.70 -5.23 -1.56
CA THR A 99 12.35 -6.51 -1.87
C THR A 99 11.60 -7.69 -1.23
N GLN A 100 11.17 -7.52 0.02
CA GLN A 100 10.60 -8.56 0.88
C GLN A 100 9.27 -8.13 1.52
N ALA A 101 8.89 -6.85 1.46
CA ALA A 101 7.69 -6.31 2.08
C ALA A 101 6.76 -5.63 1.06
N ILE A 102 5.51 -5.43 1.48
CA ILE A 102 4.55 -4.59 0.81
C ILE A 102 3.96 -3.66 1.86
N LEU A 103 4.06 -2.36 1.61
CA LEU A 103 3.47 -1.30 2.42
C LEU A 103 2.09 -1.01 1.83
N VAL A 104 1.04 -1.17 2.62
CA VAL A 104 -0.33 -0.77 2.25
C VAL A 104 -0.74 0.36 3.17
N THR A 105 -1.11 1.51 2.60
CA THR A 105 -1.44 2.70 3.39
C THR A 105 -2.70 3.36 2.89
N HIS A 106 -3.36 4.08 3.77
CA HIS A 106 -4.52 4.92 3.48
C HIS A 106 -4.23 6.36 3.87
N TYR A 107 -4.76 7.29 3.09
CA TYR A 107 -4.78 8.72 3.43
C TYR A 107 -6.24 9.22 3.48
N PRO A 108 -6.58 10.06 4.47
CA PRO A 108 -7.92 10.63 4.59
C PRO A 108 -8.11 11.81 3.61
N GLU A 109 -9.36 12.27 3.49
CA GLU A 109 -9.72 13.39 2.60
C GLU A 109 -9.06 14.74 2.91
N SER A 110 -8.50 14.90 4.11
CA SER A 110 -7.77 16.09 4.56
C SER A 110 -6.34 16.14 4.03
N VAL A 111 -5.81 15.04 3.49
CA VAL A 111 -4.44 14.94 3.01
C VAL A 111 -4.39 15.05 1.48
N VAL A 112 -3.38 15.77 1.00
CA VAL A 112 -3.08 15.84 -0.44
C VAL A 112 -2.44 14.50 -0.89
N PRO A 113 -2.99 13.83 -1.93
CA PRO A 113 -2.50 12.51 -2.36
C PRO A 113 -1.00 12.43 -2.65
N GLY A 114 -0.41 13.50 -3.20
CA GLY A 114 1.02 13.56 -3.48
C GLY A 114 1.90 13.55 -2.22
N ALA A 115 1.44 14.14 -1.12
CA ALA A 115 2.17 14.10 0.16
C ALA A 115 2.15 12.70 0.77
N ALA A 116 0.98 12.05 0.76
CA ALA A 116 0.84 10.66 1.17
C ALA A 116 1.73 9.73 0.33
N ALA A 117 1.69 9.87 -1.01
CA ALA A 117 2.53 9.08 -1.91
C ALA A 117 4.02 9.23 -1.61
N ASN A 118 4.50 10.47 -1.45
CA ASN A 118 5.90 10.74 -1.14
C ASN A 118 6.35 10.08 0.18
N THR A 119 5.52 10.13 1.24
CA THR A 119 5.83 9.47 2.52
C THR A 119 6.03 7.97 2.35
N VAL A 120 5.14 7.28 1.63
CA VAL A 120 5.21 5.82 1.47
C VAL A 120 6.38 5.42 0.57
N GLU A 121 6.60 6.16 -0.53
CA GLU A 121 7.69 5.89 -1.46
C GLU A 121 9.07 6.07 -0.80
N GLN A 122 9.25 7.10 0.03
CA GLN A 122 10.50 7.33 0.76
C GLN A 122 10.79 6.19 1.74
N LEU A 123 9.78 5.69 2.44
CA LEU A 123 9.96 4.52 3.31
C LEU A 123 10.24 3.26 2.50
N GLY A 124 9.56 3.08 1.37
CA GLY A 124 9.82 1.98 0.43
C GLY A 124 11.27 1.99 -0.08
N ASP A 125 11.77 3.14 -0.52
CA ASP A 125 13.17 3.31 -0.94
C ASP A 125 14.16 2.97 0.17
N TYR A 126 13.88 3.45 1.39
CA TYR A 126 14.70 3.13 2.54
C TYR A 126 14.75 1.63 2.82
N LEU A 127 13.60 0.95 2.85
CA LEU A 127 13.51 -0.49 3.09
C LEU A 127 14.26 -1.28 2.01
N ILE A 128 14.09 -0.94 0.74
CA ILE A 128 14.83 -1.55 -0.37
C ILE A 128 16.35 -1.39 -0.15
N LYS A 129 16.78 -0.17 0.20
CA LYS A 129 18.20 0.13 0.44
C LYS A 129 18.80 -0.71 1.58
N VAL A 130 18.03 -1.03 2.61
CA VAL A 130 18.49 -1.88 3.73
C VAL A 130 18.20 -3.39 3.50
N GLY A 131 17.78 -3.77 2.29
CA GLY A 131 17.61 -5.17 1.88
C GLY A 131 16.23 -5.76 2.13
N TYR A 132 15.25 -4.93 2.50
CA TYR A 132 13.86 -5.31 2.74
C TYR A 132 12.92 -4.96 1.58
#